data_AF-A0A519TLS1-F1
#
_entry.id   AF-A0A519TLS1-F1
#
_cell.length_a   1.000
_cell.length_b   1.000
_cell.length_c   1.000
_cell.angle_alpha   90.00
_cell.angle_beta   90.00
_cell.angle_gamma   90.00
#
_symmetry.space_group_name_H-M   'P 1'
#
loop_
_entity.id
_entity.type
_entity.pdbx_description
1 polymer ?
#
loop_
_entity_poly.entity_id
_entity_poly.type
_entity_poly.pdbx_seq_one_letter_code
_entity_poly.pdbx_strand_id
1 'polypeptide(L)'
;MRILKNRFYFVVFFAIAIDFTAAFAQSPAAKLSATFNRTNKQILVAAHRGDWRNAPENSLNALLNCIDKGFDMMELDVKMTKDSQLVVMHDNTIDRTTNGKGKVSDFTFEEISKFKLKNGLGRVTANPIPTFKELMMVAKDKILINVDKGNDHLQEVFKVLQETG
;
A
#
# COMPACT_ATOMS: atom_id res chain seq x y z
N MET A 1 -32.56 -13.02 -47.46
CA MET A 1 -32.03 -13.53 -46.18
C MET A 1 -30.49 -13.66 -46.09
N ARG A 2 -29.71 -13.23 -47.10
CA ARG A 2 -28.23 -13.30 -47.10
C ARG A 2 -27.55 -11.98 -46.68
N ILE A 3 -28.20 -10.85 -46.94
CA ILE A 3 -27.68 -9.49 -46.69
C ILE A 3 -27.74 -9.10 -45.20
N LEU A 4 -28.71 -9.61 -44.44
CA LEU A 4 -28.80 -9.35 -42.98
C LEU A 4 -27.70 -10.07 -42.18
N LYS A 5 -27.24 -11.25 -42.62
CA LYS A 5 -26.18 -12.00 -41.93
C LYS A 5 -24.84 -11.24 -41.99
N ASN A 6 -24.50 -10.64 -43.12
CA ASN A 6 -23.25 -9.88 -43.27
C ASN A 6 -23.19 -8.62 -42.41
N ARG A 7 -24.31 -7.95 -42.15
CA ARG A 7 -24.35 -6.78 -41.24
C ARG A 7 -24.15 -7.19 -39.78
N PHE A 8 -24.60 -8.38 -39.40
CA PHE A 8 -24.40 -8.93 -38.05
C PHE A 8 -22.93 -9.28 -37.79
N TYR A 9 -22.24 -9.93 -38.74
CA TYR A 9 -20.80 -10.22 -38.62
C TYR A 9 -19.94 -8.94 -38.59
N PHE A 10 -20.34 -7.89 -39.31
CA PHE A 10 -19.60 -6.61 -39.33
C PHE A 10 -19.69 -5.85 -38.00
N VAL A 11 -20.84 -5.89 -37.33
CA VAL A 11 -21.04 -5.26 -36.00
C VAL A 11 -20.29 -6.04 -34.91
N VAL A 12 -20.28 -7.38 -34.98
CA VAL A 12 -19.52 -8.22 -34.03
C VAL A 12 -18.00 -8.02 -34.20
N PHE A 13 -17.50 -7.89 -35.43
CA PHE A 13 -16.08 -7.63 -35.68
C PHE A 13 -15.62 -6.25 -35.18
N PHE A 14 -16.48 -5.23 -35.29
CA PHE A 14 -16.20 -3.88 -34.78
C PHE A 14 -16.25 -3.82 -33.24
N ALA A 15 -17.15 -4.57 -32.60
CA ALA A 15 -17.18 -4.69 -31.14
C ALA A 15 -15.91 -5.36 -30.58
N ILE A 16 -15.44 -6.44 -31.22
CA ILE A 16 -14.19 -7.13 -30.83
C ILE A 16 -12.96 -6.26 -31.10
N ALA A 17 -12.95 -5.44 -32.15
CA ALA A 17 -11.84 -4.53 -32.45
C ALA A 17 -11.76 -3.33 -31.48
N ILE A 18 -12.90 -2.87 -30.93
CA ILE A 18 -12.92 -1.80 -29.91
C ILE A 18 -12.34 -2.30 -28.58
N ASP A 19 -12.64 -3.55 -28.19
CA ASP A 19 -12.09 -4.15 -26.96
C ASP A 19 -10.56 -4.37 -27.01
N PHE A 20 -9.96 -4.55 -28.19
CA PHE A 20 -8.52 -4.73 -28.31
C PHE A 20 -7.70 -3.45 -28.10
N THR A 21 -8.33 -2.27 -28.17
CA THR A 21 -7.64 -0.99 -27.95
C THR A 21 -7.64 -0.52 -26.50
N ALA A 22 -8.56 -1.03 -25.68
CA ALA A 22 -8.69 -0.65 -24.27
C ALA A 22 -7.75 -1.42 -23.33
N ALA A 23 -7.09 -2.48 -23.81
CA ALA A 23 -6.31 -3.40 -22.99
C ALA A 23 -4.79 -3.16 -23.05
N PHE A 24 -4.33 -1.96 -23.39
CA PHE A 24 -2.98 -1.56 -22.98
C PHE A 24 -3.00 -1.30 -21.47
N ALA A 25 -2.92 -2.38 -20.69
CA ALA A 25 -2.56 -2.30 -19.29
C ALA A 25 -1.21 -1.58 -19.23
N GLN A 26 -1.23 -0.29 -18.91
CA GLN A 26 -0.03 0.49 -18.72
C GLN A 26 0.75 -0.18 -17.59
N SER A 27 1.95 -0.68 -17.88
CA SER A 27 2.75 -1.39 -16.88
C SER A 27 2.91 -0.52 -15.62
N PRO A 28 3.04 -1.10 -14.42
CA PRO A 28 3.25 -0.31 -13.19
C PRO A 28 4.38 0.72 -13.36
N ALA A 29 5.46 0.35 -14.06
CA ALA A 29 6.56 1.25 -14.41
C ALA A 29 6.13 2.44 -15.28
N ALA A 30 5.30 2.22 -16.31
CA ALA A 30 4.79 3.30 -17.16
C ALA A 30 3.82 4.22 -16.41
N LYS A 31 3.00 3.69 -15.49
CA LYS A 31 2.12 4.50 -14.63
C LYS A 31 2.93 5.37 -13.68
N LEU A 32 3.96 4.80 -13.04
CA LEU A 32 4.87 5.54 -12.17
C LEU A 32 5.63 6.62 -12.94
N SER A 33 6.17 6.28 -14.12
CA SER A 33 6.90 7.23 -14.97
C SER A 33 6.03 8.41 -15.40
N ALA A 34 4.78 8.16 -15.77
CA ALA A 34 3.82 9.23 -16.10
C ALA A 34 3.48 10.08 -14.85
N THR A 35 3.25 9.43 -13.71
CA THR A 35 2.87 10.08 -12.45
C THR A 35 3.96 11.03 -11.96
N PHE A 36 5.21 10.58 -11.92
CA PHE A 36 6.36 11.37 -11.45
C PHE A 36 7.08 12.13 -12.57
N ASN A 37 6.47 12.26 -13.75
CA ASN A 37 7.02 13.08 -14.82
C ASN A 37 7.03 14.56 -14.40
N ARG A 38 8.14 15.26 -14.63
CA ARG A 38 8.27 16.70 -14.34
C ARG A 38 7.27 17.58 -15.11
N THR A 39 6.72 17.08 -16.21
CA THR A 39 5.68 17.78 -16.98
C THR A 39 4.28 17.53 -16.45
N ASN A 40 4.08 16.52 -15.60
CA ASN A 40 2.80 16.28 -14.93
C ASN A 40 2.48 17.49 -14.03
N LYS A 41 1.28 18.04 -14.20
CA LYS A 41 0.78 19.20 -13.45
C LYS A 41 -0.17 18.82 -12.32
N GLN A 42 -0.47 17.54 -12.16
CA GLN A 42 -1.31 17.05 -11.06
C GLN A 42 -0.60 17.23 -9.72
N ILE A 43 -1.37 17.65 -8.70
CA ILE A 43 -0.90 17.68 -7.32
C ILE A 43 -1.30 16.35 -6.68
N LEU A 44 -0.31 15.60 -6.22
CA LEU A 44 -0.53 14.33 -5.52
C LEU A 44 -0.68 14.59 -4.02
N VAL A 45 -1.63 13.90 -3.40
CA VAL A 45 -1.87 13.95 -1.96
C VAL A 45 -1.33 12.69 -1.30
N ALA A 46 -0.31 12.85 -0.47
CA ALA A 46 0.28 11.78 0.31
C ALA A 46 -0.18 11.83 1.78
N ALA A 47 -0.75 10.73 2.27
CA ALA A 47 -1.08 10.55 3.68
C ALA A 47 0.16 10.08 4.46
N HIS A 48 0.81 11.01 5.17
CA HIS A 48 1.94 10.71 6.06
C HIS A 48 1.51 9.76 7.19
N ARG A 49 2.07 8.55 7.20
CA ARG A 49 1.72 7.41 8.07
C ARG A 49 0.27 6.94 7.96
N GLY A 50 -0.33 7.16 6.79
CA GLY A 50 -1.74 6.90 6.52
C GLY A 50 -2.68 7.92 7.16
N ASP A 51 -3.99 7.65 7.10
CA ASP A 51 -5.03 8.52 7.65
C ASP A 51 -5.14 8.40 9.18
N TRP A 52 -4.04 8.74 9.87
CA TRP A 52 -3.86 8.54 11.31
C TRP A 52 -4.82 9.39 12.18
N ARG A 53 -5.46 10.40 11.57
CA ARG A 53 -6.51 11.19 12.24
C ARG A 53 -7.77 10.36 12.47
N ASN A 54 -7.99 9.30 11.70
CA ASN A 54 -9.19 8.46 11.75
C ASN A 54 -8.90 6.99 12.12
N ALA A 55 -7.64 6.54 12.04
CA ALA A 55 -7.17 5.22 12.47
C ALA A 55 -5.80 5.34 13.14
N PRO A 56 -5.25 4.32 13.83
CA PRO A 56 -3.86 4.38 14.29
C PRO A 56 -2.88 4.63 13.13
N GLU A 57 -1.83 5.42 13.35
CA GLU A 57 -0.76 5.61 12.35
C GLU A 57 -0.14 4.26 11.95
N ASN A 58 0.32 4.14 10.70
CA ASN A 58 1.03 2.95 10.21
C ASN A 58 0.21 1.63 10.36
N SER A 59 -1.13 1.73 10.35
CA SER A 59 -2.02 0.57 10.47
C SER A 59 -2.68 0.19 9.15
N LEU A 60 -3.17 -1.05 9.08
CA LEU A 60 -3.97 -1.51 7.95
C LEU A 60 -5.24 -0.68 7.77
N ASN A 61 -5.90 -0.28 8.87
CA ASN A 61 -7.09 0.57 8.79
C ASN A 61 -6.77 1.97 8.27
N ALA A 62 -5.60 2.52 8.61
CA ALA A 62 -5.16 3.80 8.04
C ALA A 62 -4.93 3.69 6.52
N LEU A 63 -4.38 2.57 6.04
CA LEU A 63 -4.25 2.28 4.60
C LEU A 63 -5.61 2.16 3.91
N LEU A 64 -6.54 1.38 4.49
CA LEU A 64 -7.89 1.23 3.94
C LEU A 64 -8.61 2.57 3.85
N ASN A 65 -8.52 3.39 4.89
CA ASN A 65 -9.08 4.75 4.86
C ASN A 65 -8.45 5.61 3.75
N CYS A 66 -7.14 5.51 3.51
CA CYS A 66 -6.48 6.23 2.42
C CYS A 66 -7.03 5.82 1.06
N ILE A 67 -7.20 4.52 0.84
CA ILE A 67 -7.78 3.97 -0.40
C ILE A 67 -9.22 4.46 -0.57
N ASP A 68 -10.05 4.33 0.46
CA ASP A 68 -11.47 4.70 0.41
C ASP A 68 -11.69 6.21 0.20
N LYS A 69 -10.77 7.05 0.70
CA LYS A 69 -10.81 8.50 0.55
C LYS A 69 -10.13 9.00 -0.73
N GLY A 70 -9.53 8.11 -1.52
CA GLY A 70 -8.90 8.47 -2.79
C GLY A 70 -7.59 9.25 -2.63
N PHE A 71 -6.81 8.99 -1.58
CA PHE A 71 -5.44 9.49 -1.52
C PHE A 71 -4.61 8.88 -2.65
N ASP A 72 -3.74 9.68 -3.27
CA ASP A 72 -2.84 9.18 -4.32
C ASP A 72 -1.77 8.25 -3.74
N MET A 73 -1.35 8.53 -2.51
CA MET A 73 -0.24 7.85 -1.85
C MET A 73 -0.44 7.75 -0.35
N MET A 74 0.03 6.65 0.24
CA MET A 74 0.31 6.55 1.66
C MET A 74 1.81 6.47 1.87
N GLU A 75 2.35 7.31 2.76
CA GLU A 75 3.68 7.10 3.31
C GLU A 75 3.56 6.19 4.54
N LEU A 76 4.56 5.32 4.72
CA LEU A 76 4.67 4.43 5.86
C LEU A 76 6.13 4.28 6.29
N ASP A 77 6.33 3.94 7.56
CA ASP A 77 7.63 3.67 8.14
C ASP A 77 7.85 2.18 8.36
N VAL A 78 9.06 1.67 8.09
CA VAL A 78 9.43 0.27 8.41
C VAL A 78 10.47 0.15 9.53
N LYS A 79 10.35 -0.95 10.29
CA LYS A 79 11.33 -1.42 11.28
C LYS A 79 11.49 -2.93 11.20
N MET A 80 12.63 -3.42 11.66
CA MET A 80 12.95 -4.85 11.68
C MET A 80 12.77 -5.43 13.09
N THR A 81 12.06 -6.56 13.18
CA THR A 81 11.96 -7.37 14.39
C THR A 81 13.23 -8.22 14.62
N LYS A 82 13.31 -8.85 15.79
CA LYS A 82 14.40 -9.75 16.18
C LYS A 82 14.60 -10.94 15.22
N ASP A 83 13.51 -11.43 14.64
CA ASP A 83 13.45 -12.55 13.68
C ASP A 83 13.41 -12.07 12.21
N SER A 84 13.93 -10.87 11.96
CA SER A 84 14.10 -10.29 10.63
C SER A 84 12.81 -10.18 9.82
N GLN A 85 11.69 -9.86 10.47
CA GLN A 85 10.45 -9.48 9.81
C GLN A 85 10.31 -7.96 9.76
N LEU A 86 9.95 -7.44 8.59
CA LEU A 86 9.62 -6.03 8.43
C LEU A 86 8.21 -5.75 8.97
N VAL A 87 8.11 -4.88 9.96
CA VAL A 87 6.86 -4.35 10.52
C VAL A 87 6.71 -2.87 10.21
N VAL A 88 5.48 -2.39 10.18
CA VAL A 88 5.19 -0.98 9.91
C VAL A 88 5.14 -0.21 11.24
N MET A 89 6.16 0.61 11.49
CA MET A 89 6.34 1.34 12.74
C MET A 89 7.32 2.51 12.55
N HIS A 90 6.98 3.69 13.09
CA HIS A 90 7.85 4.87 12.98
C HIS A 90 9.04 4.83 13.96
N ASP A 91 8.73 4.59 15.22
CA ASP A 91 9.67 4.73 16.33
C ASP A 91 10.54 3.46 16.45
N ASN A 92 11.70 3.59 17.10
CA ASN A 92 12.52 2.40 17.43
C ASN A 92 11.91 1.57 18.58
N THR A 93 10.94 2.14 19.31
CA THR A 93 10.23 1.50 20.41
C THR A 93 8.72 1.49 20.15
N ILE A 94 8.01 0.59 20.83
CA ILE A 94 6.55 0.45 20.68
C ILE A 94 5.76 1.32 21.69
N ASP A 95 6.44 2.03 22.59
CA ASP A 95 5.86 2.72 23.75
C ASP A 95 4.79 3.76 23.40
N ARG A 96 5.07 4.61 22.40
CA ARG A 96 4.22 5.75 22.05
C ARG A 96 2.91 5.30 21.41
N THR A 97 3.00 4.41 20.44
CA THR A 97 1.91 4.05 19.53
C THR A 97 1.21 2.76 19.91
N THR A 98 1.62 2.06 20.96
CA THR A 98 0.99 0.79 21.37
C THR A 98 0.73 0.71 22.87
N ASN A 99 0.05 -0.36 23.30
CA ASN A 99 -0.10 -0.73 24.71
C ASN A 99 1.11 -1.49 25.30
N GLY A 100 2.20 -1.67 24.55
CA GLY A 100 3.44 -2.32 25.00
C GLY A 100 4.57 -1.33 25.29
N LYS A 101 5.75 -1.87 25.63
CA LYS A 101 7.00 -1.12 25.85
C LYS A 101 8.20 -1.94 25.37
N GLY A 102 9.25 -1.25 24.93
CA GLY A 102 10.52 -1.88 24.48
C GLY A 102 10.84 -1.59 23.02
N LYS A 103 12.03 -2.01 22.57
CA LYS A 103 12.46 -1.77 21.18
C LYS A 103 11.82 -2.77 20.24
N VAL A 104 11.52 -2.35 19.01
CA VAL A 104 11.01 -3.25 17.97
C VAL A 104 11.95 -4.44 17.75
N SER A 105 13.26 -4.19 17.78
CA SER A 105 14.32 -5.20 17.60
C SER A 105 14.42 -6.24 18.74
N ASP A 106 13.72 -6.03 19.85
CA ASP A 106 13.77 -6.95 20.99
C ASP A 106 12.71 -8.07 20.88
N PHE A 107 11.74 -7.93 19.99
CA PHE A 107 10.61 -8.85 19.81
C PHE A 107 10.69 -9.62 18.49
N THR A 108 10.26 -10.87 18.48
CA THR A 108 9.85 -11.58 17.25
C THR A 108 8.54 -11.00 16.70
N PHE A 109 8.19 -11.29 15.45
CA PHE A 109 6.89 -10.87 14.93
C PHE A 109 5.72 -11.48 15.70
N GLU A 110 5.84 -12.76 16.10
CA GLU A 110 4.81 -13.45 16.88
C GLU A 110 4.56 -12.76 18.23
N GLU A 111 5.60 -12.22 18.86
CA GLU A 111 5.47 -11.46 20.10
C GLU A 111 4.92 -10.05 19.84
N ILE A 112 5.48 -9.33 18.87
CA ILE A 112 5.14 -7.92 18.66
C ILE A 112 3.72 -7.73 18.13
N SER A 113 3.20 -8.68 17.34
CA SER A 113 1.84 -8.65 16.78
C SER A 113 0.73 -8.77 17.84
N LYS A 114 1.08 -9.21 19.07
CA LYS A 114 0.15 -9.30 20.21
C LYS A 114 -0.20 -7.92 20.78
N PHE A 115 0.68 -6.92 20.59
CA PHE A 115 0.41 -5.55 21.03
C PHE A 115 -0.62 -4.86 20.14
N LYS A 116 -1.32 -3.89 20.74
CA LYS A 116 -2.41 -3.14 20.11
C LYS A 116 -2.06 -1.67 19.95
N LEU A 117 -2.26 -1.17 18.73
CA LEU A 117 -1.99 0.21 18.36
C LEU A 117 -2.96 1.18 19.05
N LYS A 118 -2.48 2.37 19.35
CA LYS A 118 -3.23 3.52 19.86
C LYS A 118 -3.62 4.45 18.71
N ASN A 119 -4.81 5.03 18.78
CA ASN A 119 -5.23 6.07 17.85
C ASN A 119 -4.60 7.45 18.19
N GLY A 120 -4.88 8.48 17.40
CA GLY A 120 -4.38 9.84 17.62
C GLY A 120 -4.79 10.50 18.95
N LEU A 121 -5.72 9.90 19.71
CA LEU A 121 -6.10 10.33 21.06
C LEU A 121 -5.40 9.50 22.15
N GLY A 122 -4.47 8.61 21.78
CA GLY A 122 -3.75 7.73 22.71
C GLY A 122 -4.57 6.54 23.20
N ARG A 123 -5.79 6.30 22.69
CA ARG A 123 -6.65 5.18 23.11
C ARG A 123 -6.24 3.91 22.39
N VAL A 124 -6.07 2.83 23.16
CA VAL A 124 -5.78 1.49 22.62
C VAL A 124 -6.95 1.02 21.75
N THR A 125 -6.63 0.47 20.58
CA THR A 125 -7.61 -0.03 19.60
C THR A 125 -7.49 -1.55 19.44
N ALA A 126 -8.26 -2.16 18.53
CA ALA A 126 -8.11 -3.57 18.19
C ALA A 126 -6.97 -3.85 17.16
N ASN A 127 -6.43 -2.80 16.53
CA ASN A 127 -5.45 -2.92 15.45
C ASN A 127 -4.13 -3.47 15.98
N PRO A 128 -3.60 -4.57 15.42
CA PRO A 128 -2.23 -5.02 15.71
C PRO A 128 -1.21 -4.16 14.95
N ILE A 129 0.08 -4.34 15.28
CA ILE A 129 1.18 -3.86 14.43
C ILE A 129 1.20 -4.74 13.16
N PRO A 130 1.02 -4.19 11.95
CA PRO A 130 1.07 -4.98 10.72
C PRO A 130 2.50 -5.24 10.26
N THR A 131 2.69 -6.31 9.49
CA THR A 131 3.88 -6.49 8.66
C THR A 131 3.84 -5.54 7.46
N PHE A 132 5.03 -5.22 6.94
CA PHE A 132 5.14 -4.50 5.68
C PHE A 132 4.50 -5.29 4.52
N LYS A 133 4.68 -6.62 4.51
CA LYS A 133 4.10 -7.53 3.51
C LYS A 133 2.57 -7.46 3.46
N GLU A 134 1.91 -7.48 4.62
CA GLU A 134 0.45 -7.35 4.70
C GLU A 134 -0.04 -6.04 4.09
N LEU A 135 0.62 -4.92 4.39
CA LEU A 135 0.23 -3.64 3.80
C LEU A 135 0.46 -3.61 2.28
N MET A 136 1.58 -4.16 1.79
CA MET A 136 1.85 -4.17 0.34
C MET A 136 0.83 -5.01 -0.43
N MET A 137 0.45 -6.18 0.11
CA MET A 137 -0.60 -7.01 -0.47
C MET A 137 -1.95 -6.28 -0.57
N VAL A 138 -2.28 -5.44 0.41
CA VAL A 138 -3.53 -4.67 0.40
C VAL A 138 -3.45 -3.44 -0.51
N ALA A 139 -2.31 -2.75 -0.53
CA ALA A 139 -2.05 -1.55 -1.30
C ALA A 139 -1.95 -1.82 -2.81
N LYS A 140 -1.53 -3.03 -3.18
CA LYS A 140 -1.31 -3.45 -4.57
C LYS A 140 -2.45 -3.02 -5.49
N ASP A 141 -2.08 -2.35 -6.58
CA ASP A 141 -2.96 -1.81 -7.63
C ASP A 141 -3.98 -0.75 -7.17
N LYS A 142 -3.96 -0.33 -5.90
CA LYS A 142 -4.95 0.60 -5.33
C LYS A 142 -4.39 1.96 -4.95
N ILE A 143 -3.17 2.02 -4.41
CA ILE A 143 -2.56 3.26 -3.93
C ILE A 143 -1.03 3.20 -4.06
N LEU A 144 -0.39 4.35 -4.27
CA LEU A 144 1.08 4.42 -4.22
C LEU A 144 1.56 4.33 -2.78
N ILE A 145 2.71 3.68 -2.58
CA ILE A 145 3.36 3.60 -1.27
C ILE A 145 4.70 4.31 -1.33
N ASN A 146 4.91 5.23 -0.40
CA ASN A 146 6.23 5.75 -0.08
C ASN A 146 6.75 5.07 1.19
N VAL A 147 7.82 4.30 1.06
CA VAL A 147 8.47 3.63 2.18
C VAL A 147 9.55 4.55 2.76
N ASP A 148 9.41 4.92 4.03
CA ASP A 148 10.44 5.60 4.83
C ASP A 148 11.07 4.65 5.85
N LYS A 149 12.25 5.02 6.37
CA LYS A 149 13.08 4.26 7.32
C LYS A 149 13.47 2.84 6.89
N GLY A 150 13.30 2.52 5.62
CA GLY A 150 13.76 1.27 5.00
C GLY A 150 15.24 1.26 4.59
N ASN A 151 15.95 2.38 4.68
CA ASN A 151 17.31 2.52 4.13
C ASN A 151 18.33 1.56 4.76
N ASP A 152 18.18 1.23 6.04
CA ASP A 152 19.07 0.30 6.74
C ASP A 152 18.79 -1.18 6.39
N HIS A 153 17.66 -1.45 5.72
CA HIS A 153 17.14 -2.78 5.40
C HIS A 153 16.63 -2.87 3.95
N LEU A 154 17.32 -2.18 3.02
CA LEU A 154 16.87 -2.08 1.63
C LEU A 154 16.70 -3.43 0.96
N GLN A 155 17.59 -4.39 1.25
CA GLN A 155 17.53 -5.73 0.63
C GLN A 155 16.25 -6.45 1.02
N GLU A 156 15.87 -6.40 2.30
CA GLU A 156 14.65 -7.00 2.82
C GLU A 156 13.40 -6.28 2.30
N VAL A 157 13.44 -4.95 2.19
CA VAL A 157 12.35 -4.16 1.59
C VAL A 157 12.15 -4.58 0.14
N PHE A 158 13.22 -4.62 -0.67
CA PHE A 158 13.13 -5.06 -2.06
C PHE A 158 12.63 -6.49 -2.20
N LYS A 159 13.06 -7.39 -1.31
CA LYS A 159 12.56 -8.78 -1.29
C LYS A 159 11.04 -8.81 -1.09
N VAL A 160 10.50 -8.08 -0.11
CA VAL A 160 9.05 -8.01 0.11
C VAL A 160 8.33 -7.40 -1.10
N LEU A 161 8.89 -6.34 -1.70
CA LEU A 161 8.31 -5.73 -2.90
C LEU A 161 8.29 -6.71 -4.08
N GLN A 162 9.33 -7.50 -4.29
CA GLN A 162 9.34 -8.54 -5.32
C GLN A 162 8.32 -9.66 -5.04
N GLU A 163 8.18 -10.08 -3.78
CA GLU A 163 7.21 -11.10 -3.38
C GLU A 163 5.75 -10.64 -3.52
N THR A 164 5.49 -9.35 -3.30
CA THR A 164 4.14 -8.77 -3.33
C THR A 164 3.77 -8.22 -4.72
N GLY A 165 4.78 -7.97 -5.56
CA GLY A 165 4.67 -7.53 -6.95
C GLY A 165 4.01 -6.17 -7.09
#